data_AF-A0A4Q2YE05-F1
#
_entry.id   AF-A0A4Q2YE05-F1
#
_cell.length_a   1.000
_cell.length_b   1.000
_cell.length_c   1.000
_cell.angle_alpha   90.00
_cell.angle_beta   90.00
_cell.angle_gamma   90.00
#
_symmetry.space_group_name_H-M   'P 1'
#
loop_
_entity.id
_entity.type
_entity.pdbx_description
1 polymer ?
#
loop_
_entity_poly.entity_id
_entity_poly.type
_entity_poly.pdbx_seq_one_letter_code
_entity_poly.pdbx_strand_id
1 'polypeptide(L)'
;MKSYFPGVLCLLALMIAGPVRAEDPPGFHRLAIGEAAPDFKLPGIDGRDWTLTDFAASDVLMVYFTSNHCPVCHAHDPRLLALVKEVKGKSLAVVAINPNSPEGLRPDELGYSKYDDS
;
A
#
# COMPACT_ATOMS: atom_id res chain seq x y z
N MET A 1 52.16 -6.12 -35.81
CA MET A 1 50.70 -5.86 -35.83
C MET A 1 50.04 -6.73 -34.78
N LYS A 2 49.45 -6.08 -33.76
CA LYS A 2 48.29 -6.49 -32.95
C LYS A 2 48.24 -7.92 -32.36
N SER A 3 48.69 -8.07 -31.12
CA SER A 3 48.24 -9.12 -30.21
C SER A 3 47.28 -8.50 -29.18
N TYR A 4 45.98 -8.72 -29.39
CA TYR A 4 44.92 -8.30 -28.48
C TYR A 4 44.83 -9.29 -27.30
N PHE A 5 44.94 -8.76 -26.07
CA PHE A 5 44.71 -9.47 -24.80
C PHE A 5 43.19 -9.54 -24.55
N PRO A 6 42.52 -10.70 -24.69
CA PRO A 6 41.06 -10.78 -24.54
C PRO A 6 40.61 -10.88 -23.08
N GLY A 7 41.55 -11.00 -22.13
CA GLY A 7 41.24 -11.25 -20.72
C GLY A 7 40.89 -10.01 -19.88
N VAL A 8 41.39 -8.83 -20.24
CA VAL A 8 41.21 -7.62 -19.41
C VAL A 8 39.83 -6.99 -19.60
N LEU A 9 39.21 -7.17 -20.76
CA LEU A 9 37.90 -6.58 -21.08
C LEU A 9 36.73 -7.30 -20.38
N CYS A 10 36.89 -8.58 -20.04
CA CYS A 10 35.84 -9.38 -19.39
C CYS A 10 35.71 -9.08 -17.88
N LEU A 11 36.81 -8.71 -17.22
CA LEU A 11 36.83 -8.38 -15.79
C LEU A 11 36.26 -6.99 -15.46
N LEU A 12 36.25 -6.04 -16.41
CA LEU A 12 35.63 -4.72 -16.19
C LEU A 12 34.09 -4.76 -16.21
N ALA A 13 33.48 -5.74 -16.86
CA ALA A 13 32.02 -5.84 -16.97
C ALA A 13 31.34 -6.34 -15.67
N LEU A 14 32.09 -6.97 -14.76
CA LEU A 14 31.54 -7.55 -13.54
C LEU A 14 31.32 -6.53 -12.40
N MET A 15 31.84 -5.31 -12.53
CA MET A 15 31.81 -4.28 -11.46
C MET A 15 30.64 -3.29 -11.57
N ILE A 16 29.73 -3.45 -12.54
CA ILE A 16 28.58 -2.54 -12.73
C ILE A 16 27.26 -3.14 -12.18
N ALA A 17 27.31 -4.33 -11.56
CA ALA A 17 26.16 -4.87 -10.84
C ALA A 17 26.10 -4.29 -9.42
N GLY A 18 25.84 -2.98 -9.32
CA GLY A 18 25.34 -2.42 -8.06
C GLY A 18 24.00 -3.08 -7.71
N PRO A 19 23.62 -3.19 -6.42
CA PRO A 19 22.31 -3.72 -6.07
C PRO A 19 21.26 -2.82 -6.72
N VAL A 20 20.48 -3.38 -7.64
CA VAL A 20 19.25 -2.75 -8.13
C VAL A 20 18.36 -2.58 -6.91
N ARG A 21 18.35 -1.37 -6.34
CA ARG A 21 17.31 -0.98 -5.40
C ARG A 21 16.14 -0.54 -6.27
N ALA A 22 14.94 -1.04 -5.98
CA ALA A 22 13.73 -0.42 -6.51
C ALA A 22 13.76 1.05 -6.05
N GLU A 23 13.98 1.96 -7.00
CA GLU A 23 13.94 3.39 -6.73
C GLU A 23 12.47 3.78 -6.63
N ASP A 24 12.14 4.59 -5.63
CA ASP A 24 10.77 5.04 -5.43
C ASP A 24 10.30 5.77 -6.70
N PRO A 25 9.03 5.61 -7.13
CA PRO A 25 8.56 6.18 -8.38
C PRO A 25 8.66 7.72 -8.38
N PRO A 26 8.70 8.37 -9.55
CA PRO A 26 8.72 9.83 -9.65
C PRO A 26 7.57 10.45 -8.84
N GLY A 27 7.89 11.38 -7.95
CA GLY A 27 6.91 12.04 -7.08
C GLY A 27 6.54 11.26 -5.81
N PHE A 28 7.19 10.12 -5.53
CA PHE A 28 7.02 9.43 -4.27
C PHE A 28 7.55 10.26 -3.10
N HIS A 29 6.72 10.39 -2.07
CA HIS A 29 7.06 11.09 -0.85
C HIS A 29 6.91 10.15 0.35
N ARG A 30 8.00 9.93 1.08
CA ARG A 30 7.97 9.14 2.30
C ARG A 30 7.56 10.03 3.47
N LEU A 31 6.40 9.74 4.04
CA LEU A 31 5.87 10.48 5.19
C LEU A 31 6.79 10.33 6.42
N ALA A 32 7.18 11.48 6.98
CA ALA A 32 7.90 11.53 8.25
C ALA A 32 6.93 11.60 9.45
N ILE A 33 7.39 11.18 10.62
CA ILE A 33 6.62 11.36 11.87
C ILE A 33 6.48 12.85 12.17
N GLY A 34 5.26 13.29 12.47
CA GLY A 34 4.93 14.70 12.73
C GLY A 34 4.61 15.49 11.47
N GLU A 35 4.76 14.89 10.29
CA GLU A 35 4.29 15.46 9.04
C GLU A 35 2.76 15.44 8.98
N ALA A 36 2.18 16.44 8.31
CA ALA A 36 0.74 16.48 8.06
C ALA A 36 0.30 15.25 7.25
N ALA A 37 -0.87 14.70 7.59
CA ALA A 37 -1.47 13.65 6.79
C ALA A 37 -1.76 14.17 5.37
N PRO A 38 -1.41 13.41 4.31
CA PRO A 38 -1.80 13.76 2.96
C PRO A 38 -3.32 13.84 2.82
N ASP A 39 -3.79 14.84 2.07
CA ASP A 39 -5.19 14.92 1.71
C ASP A 39 -5.57 13.79 0.74
N PHE A 40 -6.82 13.37 0.79
CA PHE A 40 -7.36 12.36 -0.12
C PHE A 40 -8.81 12.64 -0.46
N LYS A 41 -9.24 12.11 -1.60
CA LYS A 41 -10.64 12.03 -1.99
C LYS A 41 -10.86 10.68 -2.68
N LEU A 42 -11.53 9.77 -1.98
CA LEU A 42 -11.66 8.37 -2.41
C LEU A 42 -13.14 7.94 -2.42
N PRO A 43 -13.57 7.15 -3.41
CA PRO A 43 -14.93 6.62 -3.42
C PRO A 43 -15.13 5.60 -2.30
N GLY A 44 -16.25 5.70 -1.59
CA GLY A 44 -16.69 4.75 -0.59
C GLY A 44 -17.63 3.68 -1.17
N ILE A 45 -17.77 2.58 -0.43
CA ILE A 45 -18.73 1.50 -0.76
C ILE A 45 -20.20 1.94 -0.65
N ASP A 46 -20.44 3.10 -0.05
CA ASP A 46 -21.74 3.76 0.09
C ASP A 46 -22.05 4.73 -1.07
N GLY A 47 -21.19 4.77 -2.09
CA GLY A 47 -21.39 5.61 -3.29
C GLY A 47 -21.09 7.10 -3.08
N ARG A 48 -20.55 7.48 -1.92
CA ARG A 48 -20.09 8.84 -1.64
C ARG A 48 -18.57 8.93 -1.71
N ASP A 49 -18.06 10.12 -2.00
CA ASP A 49 -16.63 10.39 -1.85
C ASP A 49 -16.30 10.73 -0.38
N TRP A 50 -15.22 10.16 0.14
CA TRP A 50 -14.68 10.44 1.46
C TRP A 50 -13.37 11.22 1.36
N THR A 51 -13.20 12.19 2.25
CA THR A 51 -12.05 13.10 2.33
C THR A 51 -11.39 13.05 3.70
N LEU A 52 -10.17 13.58 3.82
CA LEU A 52 -9.49 13.69 5.11
C LEU A 52 -10.32 14.53 6.12
N THR A 53 -11.00 15.58 5.64
CA THR A 53 -11.79 16.48 6.49
C THR A 53 -13.05 15.83 7.08
N ASP A 54 -13.57 14.75 6.47
CA ASP A 54 -14.73 14.03 7.02
C ASP A 54 -14.45 13.39 8.39
N PHE A 55 -13.17 13.29 8.76
CA PHE A 55 -12.70 12.71 10.02
C PHE A 55 -12.27 13.75 11.05
N ALA A 56 -12.44 15.06 10.77
CA ALA A 56 -11.92 16.15 11.61
C ALA A 56 -12.53 16.23 13.02
N ALA A 57 -13.63 15.52 13.29
CA ALA A 57 -14.24 15.44 14.62
C ALA A 57 -13.49 14.52 15.60
N SER A 58 -12.53 13.72 15.12
CA SER A 58 -11.69 12.84 15.95
C SER A 58 -10.27 13.39 16.05
N ASP A 59 -9.66 13.29 17.23
CA ASP A 59 -8.27 13.73 17.46
C ASP A 59 -7.27 12.86 16.70
N VAL A 60 -7.63 11.60 16.45
CA VAL A 60 -6.81 10.63 15.73
C VAL A 60 -7.63 9.97 14.63
N LEU A 61 -7.03 9.88 13.44
CA LEU A 61 -7.49 9.04 12.34
C LEU A 61 -6.52 7.88 12.15
N MET A 62 -7.02 6.65 12.31
CA MET A 62 -6.29 5.45 11.90
C MET A 62 -6.67 5.09 10.46
N VAL A 63 -5.67 5.12 9.57
CA VAL A 63 -5.80 4.61 8.20
C VAL A 63 -5.34 3.15 8.18
N TYR A 64 -6.24 2.26 7.77
CA TYR A 64 -5.97 0.83 7.70
C TYR A 64 -6.03 0.35 6.25
N PHE A 65 -4.88 0.00 5.68
CA PHE A 65 -4.85 -0.60 4.34
C PHE A 65 -5.22 -2.08 4.41
N THR A 66 -6.22 -2.47 3.64
CA THR A 66 -6.74 -3.84 3.58
C THR A 66 -7.02 -4.27 2.14
N SER A 67 -7.42 -5.52 1.97
CA SER A 67 -7.76 -6.10 0.68
C SER A 67 -8.95 -7.05 0.83
N ASN A 68 -9.80 -7.07 -0.19
CA ASN A 68 -10.96 -7.96 -0.28
C ASN A 68 -10.62 -9.39 -0.73
N HIS A 69 -9.40 -9.63 -1.22
CA HIS A 69 -8.96 -10.92 -1.77
C HIS A 69 -7.68 -11.45 -1.10
N CYS A 70 -7.01 -10.67 -0.25
CA CYS A 70 -5.86 -11.16 0.50
C CYS A 70 -6.32 -12.07 1.67
N PRO A 71 -5.92 -13.36 1.71
CA PRO A 71 -6.31 -14.26 2.80
C PRO A 71 -5.76 -13.82 4.16
N VAL A 72 -4.62 -13.10 4.18
CA VAL A 72 -4.05 -12.54 5.41
C VAL A 72 -4.91 -11.38 5.93
N CYS A 73 -5.38 -10.49 5.05
CA CYS A 73 -6.33 -9.43 5.44
C CYS A 73 -7.60 -10.03 6.06
N HIS A 74 -8.18 -11.07 5.44
CA HIS A 74 -9.37 -11.74 6.00
C HIS A 74 -9.12 -12.37 7.37
N ALA A 75 -7.95 -12.95 7.58
CA ALA A 75 -7.57 -13.47 8.88
C ALA A 75 -7.45 -12.37 9.94
N HIS A 76 -7.14 -11.13 9.54
CA HIS A 76 -7.05 -9.96 10.43
C HIS A 76 -8.39 -9.25 10.68
N ASP A 77 -9.39 -9.39 9.80
CA ASP A 77 -10.68 -8.69 9.92
C ASP A 77 -11.34 -8.84 11.32
N PRO A 78 -11.41 -10.03 11.94
CA PRO A 78 -12.01 -10.15 13.28
C PRO A 78 -11.28 -9.31 14.34
N ARG A 79 -9.96 -9.17 14.21
CA ARG A 79 -9.15 -8.35 15.13
C ARG A 79 -9.39 -6.86 14.90
N LEU A 80 -9.51 -6.43 13.64
CA LEU A 80 -9.87 -5.04 13.32
C LEU A 80 -11.25 -4.70 13.87
N LEU A 81 -12.24 -5.57 13.67
CA LEU A 81 -13.60 -5.38 14.19
C LEU A 81 -13.63 -5.32 15.72
N ALA A 82 -12.85 -6.16 16.40
CA ALA A 82 -12.70 -6.11 17.85
C ALA A 82 -12.08 -4.79 18.32
N LEU A 83 -11.04 -4.30 17.63
CA LEU A 83 -10.42 -3.00 17.92
C LEU A 83 -11.43 -1.86 17.75
N VAL A 84 -12.13 -1.78 16.61
CA VAL A 84 -13.14 -0.75 16.33
C VAL A 84 -14.22 -0.73 17.42
N LYS A 85 -14.63 -1.90 17.90
CA LYS A 85 -15.59 -2.01 19.02
C LYS A 85 -15.00 -1.51 20.34
N GLU A 86 -13.74 -1.84 20.63
CA GLU A 86 -13.05 -1.42 21.85
C GLU A 86 -12.82 0.08 21.92
N VAL A 87 -12.52 0.71 20.78
CA VAL A 87 -12.25 2.15 20.70
C VAL A 87 -13.52 2.99 20.55
N LYS A 88 -14.69 2.35 20.44
CA LYS A 88 -15.97 3.05 20.33
C LYS A 88 -16.18 4.01 21.51
N GLY A 89 -16.48 5.27 21.21
CA GLY A 89 -16.66 6.32 22.20
C GLY A 89 -15.36 7.03 22.63
N LYS A 90 -14.20 6.60 22.13
CA LYS A 90 -12.94 7.37 22.20
C LYS A 90 -12.85 8.32 21.00
N SER A 91 -12.00 9.34 21.10
CA SER A 91 -11.70 10.29 20.01
C SER A 91 -10.77 9.67 18.96
N LEU A 92 -11.21 8.59 18.33
CA LEU A 92 -10.48 7.84 17.32
C LEU A 92 -11.43 7.43 16.18
N ALA A 93 -11.17 7.94 14.99
CA ALA A 93 -11.80 7.47 13.76
C ALA A 93 -10.93 6.39 13.10
N VAL A 94 -11.58 5.48 12.37
CA VAL A 94 -10.90 4.45 11.58
C VAL A 94 -11.46 4.48 10.16
N VAL A 95 -10.58 4.54 9.16
CA VAL A 95 -10.91 4.39 7.74
C VAL A 95 -10.13 3.21 7.17
N ALA A 96 -10.83 2.28 6.52
CA ALA A 96 -10.21 1.16 5.82
C ALA A 96 -10.12 1.48 4.33
N ILE A 97 -8.92 1.37 3.75
CA ILE A 97 -8.67 1.69 2.34
C ILE A 97 -8.20 0.42 1.63
N ASN A 98 -8.85 0.10 0.51
CA ASN A 98 -8.36 -0.90 -0.42
C ASN A 98 -7.53 -0.21 -1.52
N PRO A 99 -6.20 -0.36 -1.54
CA PRO A 99 -5.34 0.26 -2.56
C PRO A 99 -5.25 -0.57 -3.86
N ASN A 100 -5.93 -1.71 -3.94
CA ASN A 100 -5.87 -2.59 -5.11
C ASN A 100 -6.54 -1.91 -6.32
N SER A 101 -5.89 -2.00 -7.48
CA SER A 101 -6.50 -1.62 -8.76
C SER A 101 -7.15 -2.85 -9.39
N PRO A 102 -8.40 -2.75 -9.89
CA PRO A 102 -9.03 -3.84 -10.65
C PRO A 102 -8.19 -4.31 -11.83
N GLU A 103 -7.45 -3.41 -12.48
CA GLU A 103 -6.58 -3.71 -13.62
C GLU A 103 -5.34 -4.52 -13.24
N GLY A 104 -4.95 -4.49 -11.96
CA GLY A 104 -3.77 -5.18 -11.44
C GLY A 104 -4.06 -6.56 -10.85
N LEU A 105 -5.33 -6.97 -10.78
CA LEU A 105 -5.75 -8.23 -10.16
C LEU A 105 -5.48 -9.41 -11.08
N ARG A 106 -4.86 -10.45 -10.54
CA ARG A 106 -4.76 -11.74 -11.24
C ARG A 106 -5.96 -12.63 -10.90
N PRO A 107 -6.46 -13.44 -11.84
CA PRO A 107 -7.57 -14.34 -11.58
C PRO A 107 -7.36 -15.31 -10.40
N ASP A 108 -6.12 -15.74 -10.15
CA ASP A 108 -5.81 -16.64 -9.03
C ASP A 108 -5.83 -15.95 -7.67
N GLU A 109 -5.65 -14.62 -7.62
CA GLU A 109 -5.76 -13.84 -6.38
C GLU A 109 -7.22 -13.77 -5.90
N LEU A 110 -8.18 -13.88 -6.81
CA LEU A 110 -9.61 -13.94 -6.51
C LEU A 110 -10.04 -15.27 -5.88
N GLY A 111 -9.20 -16.31 -5.94
CA GLY A 111 -9.51 -17.61 -5.35
C GLY A 111 -9.72 -17.59 -3.84
N TYR A 112 -9.26 -16.51 -3.19
CA TYR A 112 -9.45 -16.26 -1.75
C TYR A 112 -10.50 -15.19 -1.47
N SER A 113 -11.13 -14.58 -2.48
CA SER A 113 -12.09 -13.52 -2.26
C SER A 113 -13.32 -14.07 -1.53
N LYS A 114 -13.67 -13.41 -0.41
CA LYS A 114 -14.91 -13.68 0.32
C LYS A 114 -16.08 -12.87 -0.27
N TYR A 115 -15.73 -11.83 -1.02
CA TYR A 115 -16.60 -10.85 -1.64
C TYR A 115 -16.23 -10.81 -3.13
N ASP A 116 -17.19 -10.52 -4.00
CA ASP A 116 -16.84 -10.20 -5.39
C ASP A 116 -15.91 -8.98 -5.41
N ASP A 117 -15.04 -8.93 -6.40
CA ASP A 117 -14.07 -7.86 -6.63
C ASP A 117 -14.68 -6.63 -7.32
N SER A 118 -16.02 -6.54 -7.30
CA SER A 118 -16.91 -5.61 -8.00
C SER A 118 -17.05 -5.88 -9.50
#